data_AF-A0A3M1PP67-F1
#
_entry.id   AF-A0A3M1PP67-F1
#
_cell.length_a   1.000
_cell.length_b   1.000
_cell.length_c   1.000
_cell.angle_alpha   90.00
_cell.angle_beta   90.00
_cell.angle_gamma   90.00
#
_symmetry.space_group_name_H-M   'P 1'
#
loop_
_entity.id
_entity.type
_entity.pdbx_description
1 polymer ?
#
loop_
_entity_poly.entity_id
_entity_poly.type
_entity_poly.pdbx_seq_one_letter_code
_entity_poly.pdbx_strand_id
1 'polypeptide(L)'
;MNNEDLVREYIKTRDPKLREQVIVKFIPIVKYVIGRLNLSVRNKMELEDVHSAGVVGLIRALDDFDVSKNTSFKTYATWRVRGNILDYLRQIDVVSRGDRAKLREMENTISELTLKLNREPSALEIANAMRVDLRECHRLLELAQLNFMVSLDQTHNS
;
A
#
# COMPACT_ATOMS: atom_id res chain seq x y z
N MET A 1 16.43 3.48 -28.49
CA MET A 1 16.85 2.59 -27.39
C MET A 1 15.62 2.19 -26.58
N ASN A 2 15.38 0.89 -26.42
CA ASN A 2 14.24 0.40 -25.65
C ASN A 2 14.48 0.62 -24.14
N ASN A 3 13.43 0.53 -23.32
CA ASN A 3 13.54 0.78 -21.88
C ASN A 3 14.48 -0.19 -21.16
N GLU A 4 14.52 -1.47 -21.54
CA GLU A 4 15.43 -2.47 -20.99
C GLU A 4 16.88 -2.22 -21.42
N ASP A 5 17.11 -1.75 -22.66
CA ASP A 5 18.46 -1.40 -23.13
C ASP A 5 19.02 -0.21 -22.32
N LEU A 6 18.18 0.78 -22.03
CA LEU A 6 18.56 1.93 -21.21
C LEU A 6 18.97 1.50 -19.79
N VAL A 7 18.21 0.57 -19.19
CA VAL A 7 18.54 0.03 -17.87
C VAL A 7 19.87 -0.73 -17.91
N ARG A 8 20.07 -1.59 -18.92
CA ARG A 8 21.33 -2.35 -19.08
C ARG A 8 22.53 -1.42 -19.23
N GLU A 9 22.41 -0.37 -20.02
CA GLU A 9 23.48 0.61 -20.21
C GLU A 9 23.78 1.38 -18.92
N TYR A 10 22.75 1.75 -18.16
CA TYR A 10 22.93 2.33 -16.82
C TYR A 10 23.65 1.36 -15.87
N ILE A 11 23.27 0.09 -15.82
CA ILE A 11 23.90 -0.89 -14.91
C ILE A 11 25.39 -1.07 -15.23
N LYS A 12 25.75 -1.00 -16.53
CA LYS A 12 27.14 -1.11 -17.00
C LYS A 12 27.98 0.12 -16.71
N THR A 13 27.43 1.32 -16.90
CA THR A 13 28.19 2.59 -16.86
C THR A 13 28.06 3.32 -15.53
N ARG A 14 26.95 3.11 -14.82
CA ARG A 14 26.51 3.87 -13.64
C ARG A 14 26.49 5.39 -13.87
N ASP A 15 26.28 5.84 -15.12
CA ASP A 15 26.20 7.26 -15.46
C ASP A 15 24.98 7.92 -14.78
N PRO A 16 25.18 8.99 -13.99
CA PRO A 16 24.09 9.75 -13.38
C PRO A 16 23.04 10.26 -14.37
N LYS A 17 23.43 10.64 -15.59
CA LYS A 17 22.48 11.10 -16.63
C LYS A 17 21.58 9.97 -17.10
N LEU A 18 22.13 8.76 -17.26
CA LEU A 18 21.34 7.58 -17.59
C LEU A 18 20.43 7.18 -16.44
N ARG A 19 20.90 7.29 -15.19
CA ARG A 19 20.09 7.05 -13.99
C ARG A 19 18.83 7.91 -13.99
N GLU A 20 18.98 9.21 -14.22
CA GLU A 20 17.85 10.15 -14.30
C GLU A 20 16.88 9.77 -15.42
N GLN A 21 17.39 9.48 -16.62
CA GLN A 21 16.56 9.07 -17.76
C GLN A 21 15.76 7.79 -17.46
N VAL A 22 16.38 6.79 -16.81
CA VAL A 22 15.68 5.57 -16.40
C VAL A 22 14.57 5.92 -15.40
N ILE A 23 14.87 6.67 -14.34
CA ILE A 23 13.88 7.02 -13.32
C ILE A 23 12.68 7.71 -13.98
N VAL A 24 12.89 8.75 -14.78
CA VAL A 24 11.82 9.50 -15.46
C VAL A 24 10.98 8.60 -16.35
N LYS A 25 11.59 7.70 -17.12
CA LYS A 25 10.86 6.76 -17.98
C LYS A 25 9.97 5.78 -17.20
N PHE A 26 10.39 5.39 -16.00
CA PHE A 26 9.70 4.37 -15.21
C PHE A 26 8.78 4.94 -14.12
N ILE A 27 8.76 6.27 -13.89
CA ILE A 27 7.79 6.95 -13.00
C ILE A 27 6.34 6.50 -13.18
N PRO A 28 5.81 6.27 -14.41
CA PRO A 28 4.42 5.83 -14.58
C PRO A 28 4.06 4.53 -13.86
N ILE A 29 5.03 3.68 -13.53
CA ILE A 29 4.82 2.48 -12.71
C ILE A 29 4.29 2.87 -11.32
N VAL A 30 4.77 3.96 -10.73
CA VAL A 30 4.33 4.42 -9.41
C VAL A 30 2.84 4.70 -9.42
N LYS A 31 2.36 5.47 -10.42
CA LYS A 31 0.93 5.77 -10.59
C LYS A 31 0.11 4.50 -10.83
N TYR A 32 0.62 3.57 -11.65
CA TYR A 32 -0.02 2.29 -11.89
C TYR A 32 -0.18 1.46 -10.61
N VAL A 33 0.88 1.35 -9.81
CA VAL A 33 0.87 0.59 -8.55
C VAL A 33 -0.12 1.21 -7.56
N ILE A 34 -0.08 2.53 -7.36
CA ILE A 34 -1.00 3.24 -6.47
C ILE A 34 -2.46 3.01 -6.89
N GLY A 35 -2.77 3.13 -8.19
CA GLY A 35 -4.12 2.90 -8.70
C GLY A 35 -4.61 1.46 -8.54
N ARG A 36 -3.72 0.49 -8.34
CA ARG A 36 -4.05 -0.94 -8.09
C ARG A 36 -4.16 -1.29 -6.61
N LEU A 37 -3.73 -0.40 -5.72
CA LEU A 37 -3.76 -0.64 -4.27
C LEU A 37 -5.11 -0.28 -3.64
N ASN A 38 -6.05 0.33 -4.38
CA ASN A 38 -7.37 0.75 -3.89
C ASN A 38 -7.28 1.48 -2.54
N LEU A 39 -6.31 2.38 -2.40
CA LEU A 39 -6.04 3.07 -1.14
C LEU A 39 -7.17 4.04 -0.78
N SER A 40 -7.62 4.00 0.47
CA SER A 40 -8.59 4.94 1.04
C SER A 40 -7.87 6.20 1.50
N VAL A 41 -7.44 7.03 0.55
CA VAL A 41 -6.65 8.25 0.83
C VAL A 41 -7.60 9.40 1.20
N ARG A 42 -7.41 10.04 2.37
CA ARG A 42 -8.36 11.01 2.92
C ARG A 42 -8.25 12.39 2.28
N ASN A 43 -7.07 12.75 1.78
CA ASN A 43 -6.80 14.06 1.18
C ASN A 43 -5.66 14.02 0.15
N LYS A 44 -5.45 15.13 -0.56
CA LYS A 44 -4.42 15.25 -1.61
C LYS A 44 -2.98 15.11 -1.08
N MET A 45 -2.72 15.62 0.13
CA MET A 45 -1.38 15.58 0.73
C MET A 45 -0.94 14.13 1.00
N GLU A 46 -1.83 13.32 1.57
CA GLU A 46 -1.56 11.88 1.77
C GLU A 46 -1.27 11.16 0.44
N LEU A 47 -1.95 11.54 -0.66
CA LEU A 47 -1.69 10.95 -1.97
C LEU A 47 -0.32 11.34 -2.53
N GLU A 48 0.10 12.59 -2.32
CA GLU A 48 1.43 13.08 -2.71
C GLU A 48 2.54 12.39 -1.92
N ASP A 49 2.32 12.10 -0.64
CA ASP A 49 3.28 11.37 0.17
C ASP A 49 3.39 9.91 -0.26
N VAL A 50 2.25 9.24 -0.53
CA VAL A 50 2.23 7.89 -1.11
C VAL A 50 2.96 7.85 -2.46
N HIS A 51 2.75 8.86 -3.30
CA HIS A 51 3.47 8.99 -4.56
C HIS A 51 4.98 9.12 -4.33
N SER A 52 5.39 9.95 -3.38
CA SER A 52 6.80 10.15 -3.03
C SER A 52 7.44 8.86 -2.50
N ALA A 53 6.75 8.10 -1.64
CA ALA A 53 7.19 6.80 -1.18
C ALA A 53 7.37 5.79 -2.33
N GLY A 54 6.45 5.79 -3.29
CA GLY A 54 6.57 4.98 -4.50
C GLY A 54 7.77 5.36 -5.37
N VAL A 55 8.06 6.66 -5.53
CA VAL A 55 9.25 7.15 -6.25
C VAL A 55 10.53 6.71 -5.55
N VAL A 56 10.61 6.79 -4.22
CA VAL A 56 11.74 6.27 -3.45
C VAL A 56 11.93 4.77 -3.70
N GLY A 57 10.84 4.00 -3.72
CA GLY A 57 10.86 2.58 -4.05
C GLY A 57 11.38 2.28 -5.46
N LEU A 58 11.01 3.09 -6.45
CA LEU A 58 11.51 2.97 -7.82
C LEU A 58 13.01 3.24 -7.91
N ILE A 59 13.47 4.29 -7.23
CA ILE A 59 14.89 4.66 -7.20
C ILE A 59 15.72 3.53 -6.59
N ARG A 60 15.30 3.00 -5.44
CA ARG A 60 15.95 1.85 -4.79
C ARG A 60 15.91 0.61 -5.68
N ALA A 61 14.80 0.37 -6.37
CA ALA A 61 14.71 -0.74 -7.31
C ALA A 61 15.78 -0.62 -8.40
N LEU A 62 16.02 0.58 -8.94
CA LEU A 62 17.06 0.79 -9.95
C LEU A 62 18.47 0.56 -9.39
N ASP A 63 18.73 1.05 -8.18
CA ASP A 63 20.05 0.95 -7.55
C ASP A 63 20.42 -0.52 -7.23
N ASP A 64 19.43 -1.32 -6.79
CA ASP A 64 19.57 -2.73 -6.40
C ASP A 64 19.34 -3.74 -7.54
N PHE A 65 18.99 -3.28 -8.75
CA PHE A 65 18.60 -4.17 -9.84
C PHE A 65 19.77 -5.02 -10.35
N ASP A 66 19.51 -6.32 -10.46
CA ASP A 66 20.47 -7.31 -10.96
C ASP A 66 19.96 -7.95 -12.24
N VAL A 67 20.62 -7.62 -13.35
CA VAL A 67 20.31 -8.11 -14.71
C VAL A 67 20.51 -9.62 -14.85
N SER A 68 21.28 -10.27 -13.97
CA SER A 68 21.53 -11.72 -14.03
C SER A 68 20.32 -12.55 -13.58
N LYS A 69 19.38 -11.96 -12.84
CA LYS A 69 18.19 -12.65 -12.29
C LYS A 69 17.08 -12.93 -13.31
N ASN A 70 17.37 -12.76 -14.60
CA ASN A 70 16.49 -13.05 -15.74
C ASN A 70 15.04 -12.54 -15.60
N THR A 71 14.88 -11.36 -15.00
CA THR A 71 13.60 -10.66 -14.85
C THR A 71 13.71 -9.27 -15.46
N SER A 72 12.62 -8.76 -16.05
CA SER A 72 12.62 -7.40 -16.60
C SER A 72 12.65 -6.38 -15.47
N PHE A 73 13.29 -5.23 -15.71
CA PHE A 73 13.32 -4.17 -14.70
C PHE A 73 11.91 -3.70 -14.34
N LYS A 74 11.01 -3.62 -15.32
CA LYS A 74 9.60 -3.28 -15.11
C LYS A 74 8.93 -4.16 -14.06
N THR A 75 9.09 -5.48 -14.18
CA THR A 75 8.49 -6.45 -13.25
C THR A 75 9.07 -6.28 -11.86
N TYR A 76 10.40 -6.21 -11.75
CA TYR A 76 11.09 -6.03 -10.47
C TYR A 76 10.70 -4.70 -9.78
N ALA A 77 10.73 -3.60 -10.52
CA ALA A 77 10.37 -2.27 -10.02
C ALA A 77 8.92 -2.22 -9.52
N THR A 78 7.99 -2.87 -10.22
CA THR A 78 6.57 -2.94 -9.80
C THR A 78 6.45 -3.54 -8.40
N TRP A 79 7.15 -4.65 -8.12
CA TRP A 79 7.17 -5.29 -6.81
C TRP A 79 7.83 -4.41 -5.74
N ARG A 80 8.98 -3.79 -6.04
CA ARG A 80 9.71 -2.94 -5.09
C ARG A 80 8.98 -1.65 -4.73
N VAL A 81 8.34 -1.03 -5.72
CA VAL A 81 7.48 0.15 -5.53
C VAL A 81 6.29 -0.20 -4.65
N ARG A 82 5.59 -1.31 -4.93
CA ARG A 82 4.49 -1.79 -4.09
C ARG A 82 4.95 -1.99 -2.64
N GLY A 83 6.07 -2.68 -2.43
CA GLY A 83 6.65 -2.89 -1.10
C GLY A 83 6.91 -1.57 -0.37
N ASN A 84 7.63 -0.63 -0.98
CA ASN A 84 7.93 0.66 -0.33
C ASN A 84 6.65 1.47 -0.02
N ILE A 85 5.64 1.45 -0.88
CA ILE A 85 4.36 2.11 -0.59
C ILE A 85 3.71 1.44 0.62
N LEU A 86 3.65 0.11 0.66
CA LEU A 86 3.08 -0.61 1.81
C LEU A 86 3.88 -0.37 3.10
N ASP A 87 5.21 -0.28 3.02
CA ASP A 87 6.07 0.05 4.17
C ASP A 87 5.79 1.46 4.68
N TYR A 88 5.68 2.43 3.76
CA TYR A 88 5.33 3.80 4.09
C TYR A 88 3.94 3.88 4.72
N LEU A 89 2.95 3.20 4.12
CA LEU A 89 1.60 3.10 4.68
C LEU A 89 1.69 2.50 6.08
N ARG A 90 2.46 1.43 6.33
CA ARG A 90 2.64 0.88 7.68
C ARG A 90 3.29 1.86 8.67
N GLN A 91 4.20 2.72 8.21
CA GLN A 91 4.87 3.71 9.06
C GLN A 91 3.94 4.86 9.45
N ILE A 92 3.13 5.36 8.52
CA ILE A 92 2.13 6.40 8.81
C ILE A 92 0.87 5.82 9.47
N ASP A 93 0.61 4.55 9.21
CA ASP A 93 -0.46 3.73 9.77
C ASP A 93 0.06 2.92 10.97
N VAL A 94 0.81 3.59 11.85
CA VAL A 94 0.64 3.30 13.28
C VAL A 94 -0.78 3.76 13.58
N VAL A 95 -1.76 2.89 13.29
CA VAL A 95 -3.19 3.05 13.59
C VAL A 95 -3.27 3.89 14.85
N SER A 96 -3.79 5.11 14.74
CA SER A 96 -3.76 6.06 15.85
C SER A 96 -4.28 5.34 17.10
N ARG A 97 -3.77 5.64 18.30
CA ARG A 97 -4.26 4.94 19.52
C ARG A 97 -5.79 4.93 19.60
N GLY A 98 -6.45 5.97 19.07
CA GLY A 98 -7.89 6.07 18.88
C GLY A 98 -8.47 5.08 17.87
N ASP A 99 -7.91 4.96 16.66
CA ASP A 99 -8.40 4.00 15.65
C ASP A 99 -8.20 2.54 16.11
N ARG A 100 -7.16 2.21 16.89
CA ARG A 100 -7.03 0.86 17.50
C ARG A 100 -8.11 0.57 18.52
N ALA A 101 -8.51 1.58 19.29
CA ALA A 101 -9.61 1.42 20.23
C ALA A 101 -10.93 1.22 19.48
N LYS A 102 -11.18 2.01 18.43
CA LYS A 102 -12.37 1.89 17.57
C LYS A 102 -12.46 0.56 16.84
N LEU A 103 -11.35 0.01 16.35
CA LEU A 103 -11.33 -1.30 15.70
C LEU A 103 -11.70 -2.42 16.68
N ARG A 104 -11.14 -2.41 17.89
CA ARG A 104 -11.53 -3.38 18.94
C ARG A 104 -12.99 -3.22 19.35
N GLU A 105 -13.46 -1.97 19.46
CA GLU A 105 -14.87 -1.67 19.73
C GLU A 105 -15.78 -2.18 18.60
N MET A 106 -15.36 -2.06 17.34
CA MET A 106 -16.07 -2.58 16.18
C MET A 106 -16.15 -4.11 16.21
N GLU A 107 -15.06 -4.81 16.49
CA GLU A 107 -15.05 -6.28 16.63
C GLU A 107 -16.03 -6.76 17.72
N ASN A 108 -16.03 -6.08 18.87
CA ASN A 108 -16.96 -6.37 19.96
C ASN A 108 -18.40 -6.10 19.53
N THR A 109 -18.64 -4.95 18.87
CA THR A 109 -19.98 -4.55 18.42
C THR A 109 -20.54 -5.53 17.39
N ILE A 110 -19.74 -5.95 16.42
CA ILE A 110 -20.13 -6.97 15.43
C ILE A 110 -20.48 -8.26 16.15
N SER A 111 -19.64 -8.73 17.07
CA SER A 111 -19.88 -9.96 17.83
C SER A 111 -21.20 -9.89 18.63
N GLU A 112 -21.44 -8.78 19.33
CA GLU A 112 -22.68 -8.57 20.07
C GLU A 112 -23.92 -8.52 19.18
N LEU A 113 -23.84 -7.82 18.04
CA LEU A 113 -24.95 -7.72 17.10
C LEU A 113 -25.23 -9.05 16.42
N THR A 114 -24.20 -9.82 16.05
CA THR A 114 -24.36 -11.15 15.48
C THR A 114 -25.09 -12.08 16.45
N LEU A 115 -24.74 -12.05 17.74
CA LEU A 115 -25.44 -12.81 18.78
C LEU A 115 -26.90 -12.35 18.94
N LYS A 116 -27.17 -11.04 18.93
CA LYS A 116 -28.52 -10.48 19.11
C LYS A 116 -29.43 -10.70 17.90
N LEU A 117 -28.89 -10.57 16.68
CA LEU A 117 -29.64 -10.65 15.43
C LEU A 117 -29.70 -12.06 14.86
N ASN A 118 -28.84 -12.97 15.34
CA ASN A 118 -28.65 -14.31 14.80
C ASN A 118 -28.34 -14.32 13.29
N ARG A 119 -27.60 -13.30 12.84
CA ARG A 119 -27.08 -13.10 11.47
C ARG A 119 -25.98 -12.05 11.50
N GLU A 120 -25.21 -11.95 10.42
CA GLU A 120 -24.25 -10.85 10.22
C GLU A 120 -24.97 -9.48 10.23
N PRO A 121 -24.45 -8.50 11.00
CA PRO A 121 -24.97 -7.13 10.99
C PRO A 121 -24.54 -6.38 9.73
N SER A 122 -25.42 -5.51 9.23
CA SER A 122 -25.10 -4.59 8.14
C SER A 122 -24.21 -3.44 8.61
N ALA A 123 -23.48 -2.81 7.67
CA ALA A 123 -22.66 -1.64 7.98
C ALA A 123 -23.46 -0.50 8.64
N LEU A 124 -24.74 -0.33 8.28
CA LEU A 124 -25.61 0.66 8.92
C LEU A 124 -25.96 0.31 10.36
N GLU A 125 -26.20 -0.98 10.66
CA GLU A 125 -26.46 -1.46 12.03
C GLU A 125 -25.22 -1.29 12.92
N ILE A 126 -24.04 -1.61 12.39
CA ILE A 126 -22.75 -1.41 13.07
C ILE A 126 -22.52 0.09 13.33
N ALA A 127 -22.70 0.95 12.31
CA ALA A 127 -22.51 2.39 12.43
C ALA A 127 -23.42 3.00 13.52
N ASN A 128 -24.70 2.61 13.53
CA ASN A 128 -25.67 3.05 14.53
C ASN A 128 -25.29 2.59 15.94
N ALA A 129 -24.86 1.34 16.10
CA ALA A 129 -24.45 0.80 17.39
C ALA A 129 -23.19 1.50 17.94
N MET A 130 -22.22 1.80 17.08
CA MET A 130 -20.98 2.51 17.43
C MET A 130 -21.16 4.04 17.51
N ARG A 131 -22.35 4.58 17.18
CA ARG A 131 -22.62 6.03 17.13
C ARG A 131 -21.66 6.79 16.21
N VAL A 132 -21.31 6.19 15.08
CA VAL A 132 -20.51 6.81 14.02
C VAL A 132 -21.35 6.96 12.76
N ASP A 133 -20.93 7.86 11.86
CA ASP A 133 -21.55 7.90 10.55
C ASP A 133 -21.13 6.70 9.68
N LEU A 134 -21.91 6.43 8.64
CA LEU A 134 -21.69 5.29 7.76
C LEU A 134 -20.35 5.35 7.01
N ARG A 135 -19.81 6.56 6.74
CA ARG A 135 -18.52 6.71 6.05
C ARG A 135 -17.38 6.28 6.98
N GLU A 136 -17.42 6.71 8.23
CA GLU A 136 -16.46 6.29 9.25
C GLU A 136 -16.55 4.78 9.51
N CYS A 137 -17.76 4.21 9.53
CA CYS A 137 -17.93 2.76 9.63
C CYS A 137 -17.27 2.01 8.47
N HIS A 138 -17.51 2.43 7.22
CA HIS A 138 -16.86 1.82 6.06
C HIS A 138 -15.33 1.96 6.10
N ARG A 139 -14.82 3.13 6.52
CA ARG A 139 -13.38 3.33 6.70
C ARG A 139 -12.78 2.36 7.72
N LEU A 140 -13.45 2.15 8.85
CA LEU A 140 -12.98 1.21 9.88
C LEU A 140 -13.03 -0.26 9.39
N LEU A 141 -14.05 -0.64 8.62
CA LEU A 141 -14.13 -1.97 8.00
C LEU A 141 -13.00 -2.19 6.98
N GLU A 142 -12.70 -1.20 6.14
CA GLU A 142 -11.55 -1.24 5.21
C GLU A 142 -10.23 -1.37 5.97
N LEU A 143 -10.06 -0.60 7.05
CA LEU A 143 -8.87 -0.64 7.89
C LEU A 143 -8.68 -2.01 8.58
N ALA A 144 -9.77 -2.64 9.02
CA ALA A 144 -9.74 -4.00 9.57
C ALA A 144 -9.25 -5.02 8.54
N GLN A 145 -9.72 -4.92 7.28
CA GLN A 145 -9.29 -5.81 6.19
C GLN A 145 -7.80 -5.65 5.85
N LEU A 146 -7.30 -4.40 5.85
CA LEU A 146 -5.87 -4.12 5.64
C LEU A 146 -5.01 -4.70 6.77
N ASN A 147 -5.42 -4.51 8.02
CA ASN A 147 -4.73 -5.11 9.18
C ASN A 147 -4.69 -6.63 9.12
N PHE A 148 -5.79 -7.27 8.69
CA PHE A 148 -5.85 -8.72 8.53
C PHE A 148 -4.87 -9.19 7.43
N MET A 149 -4.80 -8.49 6.30
CA MET A 149 -3.86 -8.82 5.21
C MET A 149 -2.40 -8.65 5.66
N VAL A 150 -2.09 -7.59 6.43
CA VAL A 150 -0.75 -7.35 6.98
C VAL A 150 -0.37 -8.40 8.03
N SER A 151 -1.31 -8.83 8.87
CA SER A 151 -1.08 -9.87 9.87
C SER A 151 -0.82 -11.24 9.25
N LEU A 152 -1.48 -11.58 8.15
CA LEU A 152 -1.26 -12.85 7.46
C LEU A 152 0.13 -12.93 6.80
N ASP A 153 0.63 -11.81 6.25
CA ASP A 153 1.96 -11.75 5.64
C ASP A 153 3.09 -11.96 6.67
N GLN A 154 2.86 -11.61 7.94
CA GLN A 154 3.80 -11.89 9.04
C GLN A 154 3.93 -13.38 9.36
N THR A 155 2.88 -14.17 9.14
CA THR A 155 2.89 -15.63 9.41
C THR A 155 3.58 -16.45 8.33
N HIS A 156 3.87 -15.87 7.16
CA HIS A 156 4.53 -16.57 6.04
C HIS A 156 6.05 -16.30 5.95
N ASN A 157 6.60 -15.53 6.88
CA ASN A 157 8.02 -15.16 6.91
C ASN A 157 8.73 -15.60 8.20
N SER A 158 8.25 -16.68 8.83
CA SER A 158 8.90 -17.38 9.95
C SER A 158 9.36 -18.78 9.53
#